data_AF-A0A975RH82-F1
#
_entry.id   AF-A0A975RH82-F1
#
_cell.length_a   1.000
_cell.length_b   1.000
_cell.length_c   1.000
_cell.angle_alpha   90.00
_cell.angle_beta   90.00
_cell.angle_gamma   90.00
#
_symmetry.space_group_name_H-M   'P 1'
#
loop_
_entity.id
_entity.type
_entity.pdbx_description
1 polymer ?
#
loop_
_entity_poly.entity_id
_entity_poly.type
_entity_poly.pdbx_seq_one_letter_code
_entity_poly.pdbx_strand_id
1 'polypeptide(L)'
;MEEAIFAELVRAAAGSRELDRLCERHAQRLLDNGTEPDFAISSADFVGDGALICADRYWRLRFLDHPTISTAGLCAEWIERNVATKFRPTITEKWALGYAFITRDTVESETEVESATHEVVKARTPEIAHFAALYHAGKFRANFNCDELGEFLTSSPLVAAGKLRTDPLFLALESFAAFGRHSITSEHAVQLLEEAWQSPDRTRAVIDICLNGLWWSRPFDRQGELVHTYAREAIDKYPKDNIFYYRLAAGQRMCENYDEALRSIDTALELLPATGNRGSHQQLQEQYLTERNSVRLEAQRTRWMAEQKALIADLKADNTALRETVQSAPVRMVEVVAVFTAAIAFAVGSLQVTLNGTLPKGDRVVLIATLGAGLLLFALLIIGSTWFITRVRRRK
;
A
#
# COMPACT_ATOMS: atom_id res chain seq x y z
N MET A 1 -44.65 -16.04 -23.91
CA MET A 1 -43.94 -14.79 -23.53
C MET A 1 -42.44 -15.03 -23.46
N GLU A 2 -41.99 -16.16 -22.89
CA GLU A 2 -40.58 -16.54 -22.77
C GLU A 2 -39.81 -16.66 -24.09
N GLU A 3 -40.36 -17.31 -25.12
CA GLU A 3 -39.66 -17.44 -26.42
C GLU A 3 -39.34 -16.09 -27.06
N ALA A 4 -40.21 -15.08 -26.90
CA ALA A 4 -39.99 -13.76 -27.44
C ALA A 4 -38.85 -13.02 -26.71
N ILE A 5 -38.78 -13.15 -25.38
CA ILE A 5 -37.73 -12.55 -24.55
C ILE A 5 -36.39 -13.20 -24.85
N PHE A 6 -36.35 -14.53 -24.92
CA PHE A 6 -35.13 -15.27 -25.23
C PHE A 6 -34.61 -14.92 -26.63
N ALA A 7 -35.50 -14.83 -27.63
CA ALA A 7 -35.14 -14.41 -28.98
C ALA A 7 -34.63 -12.96 -29.05
N GLU A 8 -35.08 -12.06 -28.17
CA GLU A 8 -34.55 -10.70 -28.07
C GLU A 8 -33.15 -10.67 -27.40
N LEU A 9 -32.96 -11.43 -26.31
CA LEU A 9 -31.68 -11.53 -25.62
C LEU A 9 -30.58 -12.13 -26.52
N VAL A 10 -30.90 -13.17 -27.29
CA VAL A 10 -29.96 -13.80 -28.24
C VAL A 10 -29.59 -12.85 -29.39
N ARG A 11 -30.49 -11.92 -29.77
CA ARG A 11 -30.25 -10.95 -30.86
C ARG A 11 -29.45 -9.73 -30.43
N ALA A 12 -29.47 -9.38 -29.14
CA ALA A 12 -28.70 -8.27 -28.62
C ALA A 12 -27.20 -8.60 -28.63
N ALA A 13 -26.36 -7.67 -29.11
CA ALA A 13 -24.92 -7.89 -29.12
C ALA A 13 -24.37 -7.99 -27.69
N ALA A 14 -23.50 -8.98 -27.46
CA ALA A 14 -22.78 -9.17 -26.20
C ALA A 14 -22.08 -7.88 -25.75
N GLY A 15 -22.17 -7.57 -24.45
CA GLY A 15 -21.57 -6.35 -23.87
C GLY A 15 -22.15 -5.03 -24.39
N SER A 16 -23.27 -5.05 -25.11
CA SER A 16 -23.90 -3.81 -25.59
C SER A 16 -24.75 -3.15 -24.51
N ARG A 17 -24.81 -1.81 -24.54
CA ARG A 17 -25.75 -1.03 -23.70
C ARG A 17 -27.22 -1.40 -23.92
N GLU A 18 -27.53 -1.99 -25.06
CA GLU A 18 -28.88 -2.44 -25.37
C GLU A 18 -29.23 -3.73 -24.63
N LEU A 19 -28.31 -4.70 -24.58
CA LEU A 19 -28.47 -5.90 -23.76
C LEU A 19 -28.72 -5.53 -22.30
N ASP A 20 -27.92 -4.62 -21.74
CA ASP A 20 -28.10 -4.13 -20.36
C ASP A 20 -29.51 -3.56 -20.12
N ARG A 21 -30.02 -2.72 -21.03
CA ARG A 21 -31.35 -2.10 -20.91
C ARG A 21 -32.48 -3.12 -21.03
N LEU A 22 -32.34 -4.11 -21.90
CA LEU A 22 -33.31 -5.18 -22.05
C LEU A 22 -33.35 -6.03 -20.78
N CYS A 23 -32.19 -6.48 -20.29
CA CYS A 23 -32.08 -7.25 -19.05
C CYS A 23 -32.69 -6.49 -17.85
N GLU A 24 -32.39 -5.21 -17.68
CA GLU A 24 -32.96 -4.39 -16.59
C GLU A 24 -34.50 -4.34 -16.68
N ARG A 25 -35.05 -4.10 -17.89
CA ARG A 25 -36.49 -4.02 -18.10
C ARG A 25 -37.19 -5.36 -17.85
N HIS A 26 -36.59 -6.47 -18.27
CA HIS A 26 -37.14 -7.80 -18.04
C HIS A 26 -37.07 -8.19 -16.58
N ALA A 27 -35.93 -7.96 -15.92
CA ALA A 27 -35.75 -8.20 -14.50
C ALA A 27 -36.79 -7.44 -13.66
N GLN A 28 -37.03 -6.15 -13.96
CA GLN A 28 -38.04 -5.37 -13.25
C GLN A 28 -39.45 -5.96 -13.44
N ARG A 29 -39.83 -6.34 -14.67
CA ARG A 29 -41.14 -6.97 -14.94
C ARG A 29 -41.32 -8.29 -14.20
N LEU A 30 -40.27 -9.11 -14.13
CA LEU A 30 -40.29 -10.37 -13.37
C LEU A 30 -40.49 -10.11 -11.88
N LEU A 31 -39.77 -9.13 -11.33
CA LEU A 31 -39.90 -8.72 -9.93
C LEU A 31 -41.30 -8.17 -9.62
N ASP A 32 -41.82 -7.26 -10.44
CA ASP A 32 -43.17 -6.67 -10.29
C ASP A 32 -44.27 -7.74 -10.30
N ASN A 33 -44.07 -8.81 -11.06
CA ASN A 33 -44.99 -9.95 -11.15
C ASN A 33 -44.73 -11.04 -10.09
N GLY A 34 -43.72 -10.88 -9.23
CA GLY A 34 -43.33 -11.89 -8.23
C GLY A 34 -42.92 -13.23 -8.84
N THR A 35 -42.37 -13.23 -10.06
CA THR A 35 -42.02 -14.46 -10.80
C THR A 35 -40.51 -14.57 -10.95
N GLU A 36 -39.93 -15.70 -10.55
CA GLU A 36 -38.51 -16.00 -10.76
C GLU A 36 -38.20 -16.23 -12.25
N PRO A 37 -36.99 -15.89 -12.73
CA PRO A 37 -36.59 -16.18 -14.11
C PRO A 37 -36.46 -17.69 -14.35
N ASP A 38 -37.11 -18.26 -15.38
CA ASP A 38 -36.99 -19.69 -15.73
C ASP A 38 -35.84 -19.97 -16.73
N PHE A 39 -34.73 -19.25 -16.58
CA PHE A 39 -33.62 -19.33 -17.53
C PHE A 39 -32.67 -20.48 -17.18
N ALA A 40 -32.50 -21.44 -18.09
CA ALA A 40 -31.44 -22.42 -17.99
C ALA A 40 -30.07 -21.79 -18.30
N ILE A 41 -29.18 -21.78 -17.31
CA ILE A 41 -27.85 -21.16 -17.41
C ILE A 41 -26.78 -22.22 -17.68
N SER A 42 -26.16 -22.12 -18.85
CA SER A 42 -25.13 -23.05 -19.32
C SER A 42 -23.78 -22.39 -19.56
N SER A 43 -23.51 -21.23 -18.95
CA SER A 43 -22.21 -20.57 -18.97
C SER A 43 -21.96 -19.76 -17.69
N ALA A 44 -20.70 -19.36 -17.47
CA ALA A 44 -20.32 -18.34 -16.49
C ALA A 44 -19.79 -17.06 -17.19
N ASP A 45 -20.30 -16.76 -18.39
CA ASP A 45 -19.93 -15.57 -19.15
C ASP A 45 -20.81 -14.37 -18.76
N PHE A 46 -20.34 -13.60 -17.78
CA PHE A 46 -21.05 -12.41 -17.29
C PHE A 46 -21.05 -11.22 -18.27
N VAL A 47 -20.54 -11.37 -19.49
CA VAL A 47 -20.51 -10.32 -20.52
C VAL A 47 -21.36 -10.71 -21.73
N GLY A 48 -21.27 -11.97 -22.16
CA GLY A 48 -21.94 -12.48 -23.35
C GLY A 48 -23.22 -13.27 -23.10
N ASP A 49 -23.41 -13.86 -21.92
CA ASP A 49 -24.59 -14.66 -21.62
C ASP A 49 -25.76 -13.79 -21.16
N GLY A 50 -26.63 -13.42 -22.11
CA GLY A 50 -27.81 -12.59 -21.83
C GLY A 50 -28.77 -13.20 -20.81
N ALA A 51 -28.88 -14.53 -20.74
CA ALA A 51 -29.73 -15.20 -19.76
C ALA A 51 -29.17 -15.08 -18.35
N LEU A 52 -27.86 -15.30 -18.18
CA LEU A 52 -27.14 -15.10 -16.92
C LEU A 52 -27.22 -13.64 -16.47
N ILE A 53 -26.99 -12.69 -17.39
CA ILE A 53 -27.05 -11.25 -17.08
C ILE A 53 -28.48 -10.85 -16.65
N CYS A 54 -29.51 -11.34 -17.33
CA CYS A 54 -30.90 -11.03 -16.97
C CYS A 54 -31.27 -11.62 -15.59
N ALA A 55 -30.86 -12.86 -15.32
CA ALA A 55 -31.04 -13.48 -14.00
C ALA A 55 -30.29 -12.72 -12.90
N ASP A 56 -29.05 -12.29 -13.16
CA ASP A 56 -28.27 -11.43 -12.25
C ASP A 56 -29.00 -10.13 -11.93
N ARG A 57 -29.58 -9.46 -12.93
CA ARG A 57 -30.38 -8.24 -12.71
C ARG A 57 -31.61 -8.50 -11.87
N TYR A 58 -32.33 -9.59 -12.10
CA TYR A 58 -33.49 -9.96 -11.29
C TYR A 58 -33.11 -10.16 -9.82
N TRP A 59 -32.13 -11.02 -9.56
CA TRP A 59 -31.70 -11.32 -8.20
C TRP A 59 -31.11 -10.08 -7.52
N ARG A 60 -30.34 -9.27 -8.24
CA ARG A 60 -29.87 -7.97 -7.75
C ARG A 60 -31.03 -7.08 -7.28
N LEU A 61 -32.07 -6.90 -8.10
CA LEU A 61 -33.23 -6.09 -7.71
C LEU A 61 -33.94 -6.68 -6.49
N ARG A 62 -34.07 -8.02 -6.44
CA ARG A 62 -34.66 -8.70 -5.30
C ARG A 62 -33.88 -8.51 -4.00
N PHE A 63 -32.55 -8.53 -4.06
CA PHE A 63 -31.70 -8.21 -2.91
C PHE A 63 -31.78 -6.76 -2.49
N LEU A 64 -31.89 -5.81 -3.43
CA LEU A 64 -32.08 -4.40 -3.08
C LEU A 64 -33.43 -4.15 -2.39
N ASP A 65 -34.45 -4.94 -2.72
CA ASP A 65 -35.79 -4.88 -2.15
C ASP A 65 -35.89 -5.61 -0.78
N HIS A 66 -35.30 -6.81 -0.68
CA HIS A 66 -35.31 -7.65 0.53
C HIS A 66 -33.92 -8.26 0.81
N PRO A 67 -32.98 -7.52 1.43
CA PRO A 67 -31.57 -7.91 1.54
C PRO A 67 -31.29 -8.94 2.66
N THR A 68 -32.09 -10.00 2.81
CA THR A 68 -32.00 -10.94 3.94
C THR A 68 -31.25 -12.24 3.60
N ILE A 69 -30.84 -13.00 4.62
CA ILE A 69 -30.33 -14.38 4.48
C ILE A 69 -31.38 -15.28 3.82
N SER A 70 -32.66 -15.11 4.12
CA SER A 70 -33.74 -15.90 3.49
C SER A 70 -33.80 -15.64 1.97
N THR A 71 -33.63 -14.39 1.52
CA THR A 71 -33.49 -14.08 0.08
C THR A 71 -32.26 -14.74 -0.54
N ALA A 72 -31.14 -14.77 0.19
CA ALA A 72 -29.95 -15.49 -0.25
C ALA A 72 -30.18 -17.00 -0.39
N GLY A 73 -30.94 -17.58 0.53
CA GLY A 73 -31.39 -18.96 0.41
C GLY A 73 -32.18 -19.20 -0.89
N LEU A 74 -33.16 -18.35 -1.20
CA LEU A 74 -34.00 -18.48 -2.41
C LEU A 74 -33.16 -18.35 -3.68
N CYS A 75 -32.22 -17.40 -3.70
CA CYS A 75 -31.28 -17.24 -4.81
C CYS A 75 -30.43 -18.50 -5.03
N ALA A 76 -29.94 -19.11 -3.94
CA ALA A 76 -29.14 -20.32 -4.03
C ALA A 76 -29.95 -21.53 -4.52
N GLU A 77 -31.20 -21.67 -4.07
CA GLU A 77 -32.11 -22.69 -4.60
C GLU A 77 -32.36 -22.53 -6.10
N TRP A 78 -32.51 -21.28 -6.55
CA TRP A 78 -32.65 -20.98 -7.95
C TRP A 78 -31.41 -21.36 -8.75
N ILE A 79 -30.21 -21.07 -8.24
CA ILE A 79 -28.94 -21.49 -8.84
C ILE A 79 -28.89 -23.03 -8.96
N GLU A 80 -29.25 -23.74 -7.90
CA GLU A 80 -29.26 -25.21 -7.89
C GLU A 80 -30.19 -25.80 -8.96
N ARG A 81 -31.35 -25.19 -9.19
CA ARG A 81 -32.30 -25.66 -10.22
C ARG A 81 -31.87 -25.28 -11.65
N ASN A 82 -31.39 -24.05 -11.84
CA ASN A 82 -31.30 -23.45 -13.17
C ASN A 82 -29.87 -23.37 -13.74
N VAL A 83 -28.84 -23.51 -12.91
CA VAL A 83 -27.45 -23.39 -13.33
C VAL A 83 -26.80 -24.76 -13.45
N ALA A 84 -26.16 -25.03 -14.59
CA ALA A 84 -25.40 -26.26 -14.79
C ALA A 84 -24.29 -26.39 -13.74
N THR A 85 -24.16 -27.58 -13.12
CA THR A 85 -23.29 -27.86 -11.96
C THR A 85 -21.87 -27.31 -12.11
N LYS A 86 -21.27 -27.41 -13.30
CA LYS A 86 -19.90 -26.95 -13.58
C LYS A 86 -19.69 -25.44 -13.43
N PHE A 87 -20.74 -24.61 -13.49
CA PHE A 87 -20.65 -23.15 -13.37
C PHE A 87 -21.12 -22.62 -12.02
N ARG A 88 -21.76 -23.46 -11.21
CA ARG A 88 -22.33 -23.04 -9.91
C ARG A 88 -21.30 -22.41 -8.99
N PRO A 89 -20.06 -22.95 -8.79
CA PRO A 89 -19.11 -22.32 -7.89
C PRO A 89 -18.78 -20.88 -8.29
N THR A 90 -18.47 -20.64 -9.57
CA THR A 90 -18.14 -19.30 -10.08
C THR A 90 -19.30 -18.31 -9.97
N ILE A 91 -20.54 -18.76 -10.24
CA ILE A 91 -21.73 -17.91 -10.13
C ILE A 91 -22.06 -17.63 -8.66
N THR A 92 -22.07 -18.66 -7.81
CA THR A 92 -22.29 -18.54 -6.36
C THR A 92 -21.34 -17.53 -5.74
N GLU A 93 -20.02 -17.67 -5.97
CA GLU A 93 -19.04 -16.75 -5.41
C GLU A 93 -19.26 -15.31 -5.87
N LYS A 94 -19.45 -15.10 -7.18
CA LYS A 94 -19.61 -13.77 -7.74
C LYS A 94 -20.90 -13.10 -7.27
N TRP A 95 -22.00 -13.84 -7.25
CA TRP A 95 -23.30 -13.33 -6.85
C TRP A 95 -23.39 -13.10 -5.35
N ALA A 96 -23.02 -14.07 -4.51
CA ALA A 96 -23.08 -13.90 -3.07
C ALA A 96 -22.23 -12.70 -2.61
N LEU A 97 -20.96 -12.61 -3.03
CA LEU A 97 -20.09 -11.49 -2.66
C LEU A 97 -20.52 -10.16 -3.30
N GLY A 98 -20.99 -10.18 -4.55
CA GLY A 98 -21.45 -8.99 -5.26
C GLY A 98 -22.72 -8.40 -4.63
N TYR A 99 -23.70 -9.25 -4.31
CA TYR A 99 -24.94 -8.86 -3.64
C TYR A 99 -24.68 -8.39 -2.22
N ALA A 100 -23.77 -9.06 -1.50
CA ALA A 100 -23.34 -8.62 -0.18
C ALA A 100 -22.74 -7.21 -0.20
N PHE A 101 -21.90 -6.90 -1.19
CA PHE A 101 -21.29 -5.57 -1.32
C PHE A 101 -22.31 -4.45 -1.54
N ILE A 102 -23.34 -4.68 -2.38
CA ILE A 102 -24.37 -3.66 -2.68
C ILE A 102 -25.43 -3.53 -1.56
N THR A 103 -25.55 -4.52 -0.69
CA THR A 103 -26.49 -4.55 0.44
C THR A 103 -25.78 -4.47 1.80
N ARG A 104 -24.50 -4.08 1.81
CA ARG A 104 -23.64 -4.11 3.02
C ARG A 104 -24.20 -3.32 4.19
N ASP A 105 -25.03 -2.31 3.94
CA ASP A 105 -25.63 -1.47 4.99
C ASP A 105 -26.82 -2.14 5.71
N THR A 106 -27.12 -3.42 5.40
CA THR A 106 -28.27 -4.17 5.93
C THR A 106 -27.86 -5.48 6.59
N VAL A 107 -26.82 -5.43 7.43
CA VAL A 107 -26.37 -6.58 8.21
C VAL A 107 -27.49 -7.01 9.17
N GLU A 108 -27.88 -8.29 9.10
CA GLU A 108 -28.85 -8.88 10.02
C GLU A 108 -28.24 -9.11 11.41
N SER A 109 -29.04 -8.93 12.45
CA SER A 109 -28.69 -9.20 13.84
C SER A 109 -28.52 -10.71 14.11
N GLU A 110 -27.87 -11.07 15.22
CA GLU A 110 -27.68 -12.47 15.63
C GLU A 110 -29.01 -13.25 15.68
N THR A 111 -30.07 -12.65 16.24
CA THR A 111 -31.40 -13.27 16.31
C THR A 111 -32.03 -13.49 14.93
N GLU A 112 -31.81 -12.56 13.99
CA GLU A 112 -32.29 -12.70 12.61
C GLU A 112 -31.49 -13.78 11.87
N VAL A 113 -30.17 -13.84 12.08
CA VAL A 113 -29.29 -14.88 11.55
C VAL A 113 -29.70 -16.26 12.06
N GLU A 114 -29.98 -16.42 13.35
CA GLU A 114 -30.44 -17.68 13.94
C GLU A 114 -31.78 -18.12 13.33
N SER A 115 -32.75 -17.20 13.25
CA SER A 115 -34.06 -17.47 12.66
C SER A 115 -33.94 -17.90 11.19
N ALA A 116 -33.17 -17.15 10.40
CA ALA A 116 -32.95 -17.44 8.98
C ALA A 116 -32.15 -18.73 8.77
N THR A 117 -31.18 -19.02 9.65
CA THR A 117 -30.45 -20.30 9.64
C THR A 117 -31.40 -21.47 9.85
N HIS A 118 -32.38 -21.32 10.74
CA HIS A 118 -33.38 -22.36 10.96
C HIS A 118 -34.21 -22.64 9.70
N GLU A 119 -34.55 -21.62 8.91
CA GLU A 119 -35.26 -21.78 7.63
C GLU A 119 -34.36 -22.40 6.54
N VAL A 120 -33.12 -21.92 6.43
CA VAL A 120 -32.16 -22.35 5.43
C VAL A 120 -31.69 -23.78 5.69
N VAL A 121 -31.31 -24.13 6.92
CA VAL A 121 -30.74 -25.44 7.27
C VAL A 121 -31.81 -26.53 7.34
N LYS A 122 -33.02 -26.21 7.84
CA LYS A 122 -34.09 -27.22 8.00
C LYS A 122 -34.67 -27.69 6.67
N ALA A 123 -34.55 -26.90 5.61
CA ALA A 123 -35.24 -27.16 4.35
C ALA A 123 -34.32 -27.49 3.16
N ARG A 124 -32.98 -27.42 3.29
CA ARG A 124 -32.12 -27.22 2.10
C ARG A 124 -30.77 -27.94 2.12
N THR A 125 -30.10 -27.92 0.96
CA THR A 125 -28.81 -28.58 0.71
C THR A 125 -27.62 -27.76 1.25
N PRO A 126 -26.43 -28.37 1.45
CA PRO A 126 -25.22 -27.66 1.91
C PRO A 126 -24.82 -26.47 1.04
N GLU A 127 -25.09 -26.51 -0.26
CA GLU A 127 -24.78 -25.45 -1.23
C GLU A 127 -25.60 -24.18 -0.96
N ILE A 128 -26.82 -24.33 -0.44
CA ILE A 128 -27.69 -23.21 -0.11
C ILE A 128 -27.23 -22.54 1.18
N ALA A 129 -26.84 -23.34 2.19
CA ALA A 129 -26.18 -22.82 3.38
C ALA A 129 -24.85 -22.11 3.05
N HIS A 130 -24.06 -22.67 2.12
CA HIS A 130 -22.82 -22.05 1.63
C HIS A 130 -23.08 -20.65 1.05
N PHE A 131 -24.02 -20.52 0.10
CA PHE A 131 -24.33 -19.23 -0.51
C PHE A 131 -24.80 -18.21 0.52
N ALA A 132 -25.72 -18.61 1.41
CA ALA A 132 -26.26 -17.76 2.46
C ALA A 132 -25.17 -17.28 3.45
N ALA A 133 -24.30 -18.20 3.88
CA ALA A 133 -23.15 -17.88 4.74
C ALA A 133 -22.19 -16.92 4.05
N LEU A 134 -21.85 -17.18 2.79
CA LEU A 134 -20.95 -16.35 2.00
C LEU A 134 -21.50 -14.94 1.77
N TYR A 135 -22.81 -14.83 1.49
CA TYR A 135 -23.50 -13.55 1.34
C TYR A 135 -23.41 -12.73 2.64
N HIS A 136 -23.75 -13.33 3.77
CA HIS A 136 -23.75 -12.59 5.04
C HIS A 136 -22.32 -12.24 5.49
N ALA A 137 -21.36 -13.16 5.39
CA ALA A 137 -19.95 -12.88 5.62
C ALA A 137 -19.40 -11.78 4.69
N GLY A 138 -19.84 -11.78 3.42
CA GLY A 138 -19.50 -10.76 2.44
C GLY A 138 -19.92 -9.35 2.86
N LYS A 139 -21.02 -9.20 3.62
CA LYS A 139 -21.48 -7.89 4.12
C LYS A 139 -20.52 -7.36 5.18
N PHE A 140 -20.16 -8.19 6.16
CA PHE A 140 -19.16 -7.80 7.16
C PHE A 140 -17.83 -7.45 6.53
N ARG A 141 -17.36 -8.24 5.55
CA ARG A 141 -16.15 -7.93 4.78
C ARG A 141 -16.26 -6.57 4.09
N ALA A 142 -17.38 -6.30 3.40
CA ALA A 142 -17.57 -5.05 2.67
C ALA A 142 -17.58 -3.80 3.56
N ASN A 143 -17.96 -3.95 4.84
CA ASN A 143 -17.93 -2.90 5.85
C ASN A 143 -16.63 -2.85 6.66
N PHE A 144 -15.70 -3.80 6.46
CA PHE A 144 -14.51 -3.98 7.29
C PHE A 144 -14.83 -4.25 8.78
N ASN A 145 -15.98 -4.87 9.06
CA ASN A 145 -16.40 -5.30 10.40
C ASN A 145 -15.70 -6.61 10.78
N CYS A 146 -14.39 -6.54 11.06
CA CYS A 146 -13.54 -7.72 11.19
C CYS A 146 -13.79 -8.53 12.46
N ASP A 147 -14.21 -7.90 13.56
CA ASP A 147 -14.53 -8.61 14.80
C ASP A 147 -15.82 -9.43 14.63
N GLU A 148 -16.87 -8.80 14.09
CA GLU A 148 -18.16 -9.45 13.81
C GLU A 148 -18.04 -10.52 12.72
N LEU A 149 -17.21 -10.30 11.68
CA LEU A 149 -16.91 -11.34 10.70
C LEU A 149 -16.24 -12.54 11.36
N GLY A 150 -15.23 -12.31 12.20
CA GLY A 150 -14.52 -13.39 12.90
C GLY A 150 -15.44 -14.17 13.84
N GLU A 151 -16.32 -13.46 14.56
CA GLU A 151 -17.34 -14.08 15.40
C GLU A 151 -18.31 -14.92 14.57
N PHE A 152 -18.91 -14.35 13.52
CA PHE A 152 -19.82 -15.05 12.62
C PHE A 152 -19.20 -16.33 12.03
N LEU A 153 -17.96 -16.27 11.54
CA LEU A 153 -17.28 -17.44 10.97
C LEU A 153 -17.01 -18.54 12.00
N THR A 154 -16.84 -18.18 13.27
CA THR A 154 -16.51 -19.11 14.35
C THR A 154 -17.75 -19.73 14.99
N SER A 155 -18.76 -18.91 15.30
CA SER A 155 -19.89 -19.28 16.14
C SER A 155 -21.19 -19.51 15.37
N SER A 156 -21.34 -18.97 14.16
CA SER A 156 -22.62 -19.03 13.45
C SER A 156 -23.01 -20.47 13.11
N PRO A 157 -24.26 -20.89 13.43
CA PRO A 157 -24.77 -22.19 13.03
C PRO A 157 -24.83 -22.36 11.51
N LEU A 158 -24.88 -21.26 10.76
CA LEU A 158 -24.87 -21.26 9.29
C LEU A 158 -23.51 -21.72 8.72
N VAL A 159 -22.42 -21.43 9.44
CA VAL A 159 -21.03 -21.79 9.07
C VAL A 159 -20.59 -23.09 9.73
N ALA A 160 -21.20 -23.47 10.86
CA ALA A 160 -20.90 -24.71 11.60
C ALA A 160 -21.19 -26.01 10.81
N ALA A 161 -21.83 -25.93 9.64
CA ALA A 161 -21.96 -27.04 8.70
C ALA A 161 -20.57 -27.44 8.14
N GLY A 162 -19.92 -28.39 8.81
CA GLY A 162 -18.47 -28.64 8.83
C GLY A 162 -17.63 -28.46 7.56
N LYS A 163 -18.13 -28.80 6.36
CA LYS A 163 -17.34 -28.65 5.11
C LYS A 163 -16.99 -27.19 4.79
N LEU A 164 -17.78 -26.23 5.27
CA LEU A 164 -17.55 -24.80 5.02
C LEU A 164 -16.30 -24.27 5.72
N ARG A 165 -15.93 -24.81 6.89
CA ARG A 165 -14.76 -24.33 7.65
C ARG A 165 -13.43 -24.63 6.98
N THR A 166 -13.38 -25.70 6.18
CA THR A 166 -12.18 -26.10 5.43
C THR A 166 -12.20 -25.58 3.99
N ASP A 167 -13.24 -24.84 3.60
CA ASP A 167 -13.35 -24.24 2.28
C ASP A 167 -12.34 -23.09 2.17
N PRO A 168 -11.49 -23.04 1.12
CA PRO A 168 -10.47 -22.01 0.98
C PRO A 168 -11.05 -20.59 0.94
N LEU A 169 -12.31 -20.43 0.53
CA LEU A 169 -12.98 -19.12 0.54
C LEU A 169 -13.30 -18.64 1.95
N PHE A 170 -13.72 -19.55 2.83
CA PHE A 170 -13.98 -19.24 4.23
C PHE A 170 -12.66 -19.03 5.00
N LEU A 171 -11.61 -19.81 4.70
CA LEU A 171 -10.26 -19.55 5.22
C LEU A 171 -9.73 -18.18 4.78
N ALA A 172 -9.98 -17.76 3.54
CA ALA A 172 -9.63 -16.42 3.09
C ALA A 172 -10.40 -15.31 3.83
N LEU A 173 -11.69 -15.52 4.10
CA LEU A 173 -12.49 -14.59 4.90
C LEU A 173 -12.02 -14.53 6.37
N GLU A 174 -11.62 -15.67 6.93
CA GLU A 174 -11.05 -15.75 8.27
C GLU A 174 -9.71 -15.01 8.35
N SER A 175 -8.84 -15.21 7.35
CA SER A 175 -7.60 -14.44 7.20
C SER A 175 -7.88 -12.93 7.08
N PHE A 176 -8.84 -12.53 6.24
CA PHE A 176 -9.26 -11.14 6.10
C PHE A 176 -9.71 -10.55 7.45
N ALA A 177 -10.53 -11.27 8.20
CA ALA A 177 -10.96 -10.86 9.54
C ALA A 177 -9.75 -10.74 10.47
N ALA A 178 -8.88 -11.75 10.52
CA ALA A 178 -7.71 -11.80 11.36
C ALA A 178 -6.77 -10.58 11.15
N PHE A 179 -6.57 -10.13 9.91
CA PHE A 179 -5.76 -8.94 9.61
C PHE A 179 -6.33 -7.63 10.19
N GLY A 180 -7.64 -7.56 10.44
CA GLY A 180 -8.29 -6.37 11.00
C GLY A 180 -8.41 -6.35 12.52
N ARG A 181 -8.36 -7.52 13.17
CA ARG A 181 -8.66 -7.68 14.61
C ARG A 181 -7.46 -7.30 15.48
N HIS A 182 -7.71 -6.58 16.58
CA HIS A 182 -6.66 -6.21 17.53
C HIS A 182 -6.12 -7.41 18.32
N SER A 183 -6.94 -8.43 18.54
CA SER A 183 -6.62 -9.57 19.38
C SER A 183 -5.80 -10.66 18.68
N ILE A 184 -5.58 -10.54 17.37
CA ILE A 184 -4.94 -11.55 16.53
C ILE A 184 -3.62 -11.00 16.00
N THR A 185 -2.59 -11.85 15.96
CA THR A 185 -1.28 -11.45 15.44
C THR A 185 -1.23 -11.53 13.93
N SER A 186 -0.40 -10.71 13.30
CA SER A 186 -0.19 -10.73 11.85
C SER A 186 0.34 -12.07 11.36
N GLU A 187 1.16 -12.78 12.16
CA GLU A 187 1.67 -14.11 11.82
C GLU A 187 0.53 -15.12 11.67
N HIS A 188 -0.45 -15.10 12.59
CA HIS A 188 -1.60 -16.00 12.49
C HIS A 188 -2.48 -15.66 11.28
N ALA A 189 -2.72 -14.37 11.02
CA ALA A 189 -3.46 -13.93 9.84
C ALA A 189 -2.78 -14.36 8.52
N VAL A 190 -1.45 -14.31 8.47
CA VAL A 190 -0.64 -14.78 7.34
C VAL A 190 -0.70 -16.30 7.20
N GLN A 191 -0.70 -17.08 8.29
CA GLN A 191 -0.87 -18.53 8.21
C GLN A 191 -2.21 -18.92 7.57
N LEU A 192 -3.30 -18.30 8.00
CA LEU A 192 -4.63 -18.51 7.40
C LEU A 192 -4.64 -18.11 5.91
N LEU A 193 -3.96 -17.01 5.56
CA LEU A 193 -3.80 -16.58 4.17
C LEU A 193 -3.08 -17.67 3.37
N GLU A 194 -1.95 -18.17 3.87
CA GLU A 194 -1.13 -19.19 3.20
C GLU A 194 -1.90 -20.49 3.01
N GLU A 195 -2.68 -20.93 4.00
CA GLU A 195 -3.55 -22.11 3.90
C GLU A 195 -4.58 -21.95 2.77
N ALA A 196 -5.30 -20.82 2.75
CA ALA A 196 -6.24 -20.51 1.67
C ALA A 196 -5.55 -20.38 0.30
N TRP A 197 -4.36 -19.79 0.28
CA TRP A 197 -3.58 -19.50 -0.93
C TRP A 197 -2.98 -20.77 -1.56
N GLN A 198 -2.59 -21.75 -0.77
CA GLN A 198 -2.01 -23.01 -1.25
C GLN A 198 -3.05 -24.08 -1.58
N SER A 199 -4.34 -23.81 -1.30
CA SER A 199 -5.41 -24.75 -1.63
C SER A 199 -5.47 -25.04 -3.14
N PRO A 200 -5.60 -26.32 -3.56
CA PRO A 200 -5.78 -26.67 -4.96
C PRO A 200 -7.10 -26.14 -5.54
N ASP A 201 -8.09 -25.91 -4.67
CA ASP A 201 -9.42 -25.40 -5.03
C ASP A 201 -9.49 -23.85 -5.01
N ARG A 202 -8.34 -23.17 -4.89
CA ARG A 202 -8.26 -21.70 -4.86
C ARG A 202 -8.86 -21.05 -6.10
N THR A 203 -9.96 -20.34 -5.89
CA THR A 203 -10.66 -19.54 -6.90
C THR A 203 -10.13 -18.11 -7.00
N ARG A 204 -10.66 -17.34 -7.95
CA ARG A 204 -10.35 -15.91 -8.09
C ARG A 204 -10.82 -15.12 -6.86
N ALA A 205 -11.95 -15.50 -6.26
CA ALA A 205 -12.50 -14.84 -5.08
C ALA A 205 -11.59 -15.02 -3.85
N VAL A 206 -11.05 -16.23 -3.65
CA VAL A 206 -10.05 -16.51 -2.60
C VAL A 206 -8.86 -15.56 -2.72
N ILE A 207 -8.29 -15.44 -3.92
CA ILE A 207 -7.13 -14.58 -4.19
C ILE A 207 -7.45 -13.11 -3.89
N ASP A 208 -8.59 -12.61 -4.35
CA ASP A 208 -9.02 -11.23 -4.11
C ASP A 208 -9.21 -10.94 -2.62
N ILE A 209 -9.88 -11.83 -1.88
CA ILE A 209 -10.10 -11.67 -0.44
C ILE A 209 -8.78 -11.68 0.32
N CYS A 210 -7.89 -12.65 0.05
CA CYS A 210 -6.56 -12.72 0.68
C CYS A 210 -5.75 -11.45 0.43
N LEU A 211 -5.65 -11.00 -0.83
CA LEU A 211 -4.92 -9.78 -1.18
C LEU A 211 -5.54 -8.53 -0.58
N ASN A 212 -6.88 -8.48 -0.50
CA ASN A 212 -7.58 -7.35 0.09
C ASN A 212 -7.33 -7.27 1.60
N GLY A 213 -7.36 -8.39 2.32
CA GLY A 213 -7.06 -8.46 3.75
C GLY A 213 -5.62 -8.06 4.04
N LEU A 214 -4.67 -8.63 3.30
CA LEU A 214 -3.24 -8.33 3.43
C LEU A 214 -2.90 -6.86 3.11
N TRP A 215 -3.52 -6.28 2.07
CA TRP A 215 -3.30 -4.87 1.73
C TRP A 215 -3.89 -3.91 2.75
N TRP A 216 -5.06 -4.23 3.29
CA TRP A 216 -5.76 -3.37 4.26
C TRP A 216 -5.30 -3.57 5.70
N SER A 217 -4.54 -4.64 5.97
CA SER A 217 -4.06 -4.96 7.31
C SER A 217 -3.29 -3.78 7.92
N ARG A 218 -3.22 -3.80 9.25
CA ARG A 218 -2.33 -2.88 9.96
C ARG A 218 -0.88 -3.09 9.50
N PRO A 219 -0.05 -2.04 9.55
CA PRO A 219 1.36 -2.17 9.21
C PRO A 219 2.04 -3.24 10.07
N PHE A 220 2.71 -4.17 9.42
CA PHE A 220 3.56 -5.17 10.04
C PHE A 220 4.78 -5.43 9.15
N ASP A 221 5.81 -6.05 9.72
CA ASP A 221 7.05 -6.31 9.01
C ASP A 221 6.81 -7.16 7.76
N ARG A 222 7.36 -6.72 6.63
CA ARG A 222 7.26 -7.39 5.32
C ARG A 222 5.89 -7.36 4.64
N GLN A 223 4.92 -6.58 5.14
CA GLN A 223 3.59 -6.45 4.52
C GLN A 223 3.69 -6.10 3.02
N GLY A 224 4.51 -5.10 2.67
CA GLY A 224 4.69 -4.66 1.28
C GLY A 224 5.22 -5.76 0.37
N GLU A 225 6.23 -6.51 0.82
CA GLU A 225 6.83 -7.61 0.08
C GLU A 225 5.84 -8.76 -0.15
N LEU A 226 4.99 -9.05 0.84
CA LEU A 226 3.95 -10.06 0.71
C LEU A 226 2.88 -9.61 -0.29
N VAL A 227 2.36 -8.39 -0.18
CA VAL A 227 1.38 -7.83 -1.13
C VAL A 227 1.95 -7.88 -2.55
N HIS A 228 3.18 -7.42 -2.74
CA HIS A 228 3.86 -7.43 -4.03
C HIS A 228 3.99 -8.86 -4.61
N THR A 229 4.45 -9.81 -3.79
CA THR A 229 4.70 -11.19 -4.22
C THR A 229 3.41 -11.89 -4.65
N TYR A 230 2.39 -11.84 -3.80
CA TYR A 230 1.11 -12.49 -4.07
C TYR A 230 0.33 -11.81 -5.20
N ALA A 231 0.38 -10.48 -5.31
CA ALA A 231 -0.27 -9.77 -6.41
C ALA A 231 0.36 -10.11 -7.77
N ARG A 232 1.69 -10.28 -7.82
CA ARG A 232 2.38 -10.74 -9.03
C ARG A 232 1.94 -12.15 -9.44
N GLU A 233 1.90 -13.10 -8.49
CA GLU A 233 1.40 -14.46 -8.76
C GLU A 233 -0.06 -14.44 -9.24
N ALA A 234 -0.90 -13.57 -8.65
CA ALA A 234 -2.29 -13.41 -9.08
C ALA A 234 -2.40 -12.90 -10.53
N ILE A 235 -1.53 -11.96 -10.94
CA ILE A 235 -1.48 -11.45 -12.32
C ILE A 235 -1.03 -12.53 -13.30
N ASP A 236 -0.07 -13.37 -12.93
CA ASP A 236 0.37 -14.48 -13.79
C ASP A 236 -0.80 -15.43 -14.11
N LYS A 237 -1.71 -15.65 -13.15
CA LYS A 237 -2.92 -16.46 -13.33
C LYS A 237 -4.08 -15.69 -14.00
N TYR A 238 -4.21 -14.39 -13.74
CA TYR A 238 -5.31 -13.54 -14.22
C TYR A 238 -4.81 -12.21 -14.80
N PRO A 239 -4.15 -12.21 -15.98
CA PRO A 239 -3.45 -11.05 -16.51
C PRO A 239 -4.34 -9.90 -17.00
N LYS A 240 -5.67 -10.07 -16.94
CA LYS A 240 -6.65 -9.05 -17.32
C LYS A 240 -7.44 -8.50 -16.12
N ASP A 241 -7.14 -8.96 -14.91
CA ASP A 241 -7.85 -8.51 -13.71
C ASP A 241 -7.21 -7.22 -13.17
N ASN A 242 -7.91 -6.11 -13.36
CA ASN A 242 -7.43 -4.79 -12.94
C ASN A 242 -7.20 -4.69 -11.42
N ILE A 243 -7.94 -5.45 -10.60
CA ILE A 243 -7.79 -5.40 -9.14
C ILE A 243 -6.42 -5.93 -8.72
N PHE A 244 -5.88 -6.94 -9.41
CA PHE A 244 -4.56 -7.48 -9.06
C PHE A 244 -3.41 -6.54 -9.45
N TYR A 245 -3.54 -5.79 -10.55
CA TYR A 245 -2.60 -4.71 -10.87
C TYR A 245 -2.67 -3.57 -9.84
N TYR A 246 -3.86 -3.22 -9.36
CA TYR A 246 -4.04 -2.26 -8.27
C TYR A 246 -3.32 -2.73 -6.99
N ARG A 247 -3.50 -4.00 -6.60
CA ARG A 247 -2.80 -4.60 -5.44
C ARG A 247 -1.28 -4.62 -5.63
N LEU A 248 -0.81 -4.94 -6.84
CA LEU A 248 0.61 -4.93 -7.17
C LEU A 248 1.21 -3.52 -7.00
N ALA A 249 0.53 -2.50 -7.50
CA ALA A 249 0.95 -1.12 -7.36
C ALA A 249 1.08 -0.70 -5.89
N ALA A 250 0.11 -1.07 -5.05
CA ALA A 250 0.17 -0.79 -3.63
C ALA A 250 1.34 -1.49 -2.94
N GLY A 251 1.58 -2.78 -3.24
CA GLY A 251 2.76 -3.51 -2.73
C GLY A 251 4.08 -2.88 -3.16
N GLN A 252 4.19 -2.48 -4.43
CA GLN A 252 5.38 -1.78 -4.95
C GLN A 252 5.60 -0.44 -4.25
N ARG A 253 4.55 0.33 -4.00
CA ARG A 253 4.61 1.57 -3.23
C ARG A 253 5.10 1.33 -1.80
N MET A 254 4.53 0.34 -1.11
CA MET A 254 4.97 -0.04 0.24
C MET A 254 6.45 -0.43 0.30
N CYS A 255 7.00 -0.99 -0.79
CA CYS A 255 8.43 -1.28 -0.95
C CYS A 255 9.26 -0.13 -1.54
N GLU A 256 8.71 1.09 -1.61
CA GLU A 256 9.35 2.29 -2.18
C GLU A 256 9.76 2.18 -3.67
N ASN A 257 9.22 1.19 -4.40
CA ASN A 257 9.44 1.00 -5.84
C ASN A 257 8.43 1.83 -6.64
N TYR A 258 8.53 3.17 -6.52
CA TYR A 258 7.49 4.08 -7.00
C TYR A 258 7.31 4.10 -8.52
N ASP A 259 8.38 3.91 -9.31
CA ASP A 259 8.29 3.94 -10.77
C ASP A 259 7.56 2.70 -11.31
N GLU A 260 7.81 1.52 -10.73
CA GLU A 260 7.07 0.29 -10.98
C GLU A 260 5.61 0.44 -10.54
N ALA A 261 5.37 1.00 -9.34
CA ALA A 261 4.03 1.21 -8.81
C ALA A 261 3.18 2.08 -9.75
N LEU A 262 3.76 3.16 -10.32
CA LEU A 262 3.08 4.01 -11.31
C LEU A 262 2.69 3.25 -12.58
N ARG A 263 3.57 2.37 -13.07
CA ARG A 263 3.25 1.54 -14.26
C ARG A 263 2.11 0.57 -13.94
N SER A 264 2.16 -0.10 -12.79
CA SER A 264 1.13 -1.06 -12.39
C SER A 264 -0.24 -0.42 -12.20
N ILE A 265 -0.32 0.77 -11.57
CA ILE A 265 -1.61 1.47 -11.37
C ILE A 265 -2.16 2.04 -12.68
N ASP A 266 -1.30 2.47 -13.60
CA ASP A 266 -1.73 2.91 -14.93
C ASP A 266 -2.30 1.73 -15.73
N THR A 267 -1.68 0.53 -15.68
CA THR A 267 -2.26 -0.70 -16.24
C THR A 267 -3.60 -1.07 -15.60
N ALA A 268 -3.75 -0.91 -14.29
CA ALA A 268 -5.02 -1.16 -13.60
C ALA A 268 -6.14 -0.24 -14.12
N LEU A 269 -5.82 1.04 -14.36
CA LEU A 269 -6.75 2.02 -14.94
C LEU A 269 -7.10 1.70 -16.40
N GLU A 270 -6.15 1.23 -17.20
CA GLU A 270 -6.38 0.80 -18.59
C GLU A 270 -7.30 -0.44 -18.68
N LEU A 271 -7.13 -1.39 -17.77
CA LEU A 271 -7.93 -2.62 -17.69
C LEU A 271 -9.30 -2.41 -17.02
N LEU A 272 -9.55 -1.24 -16.42
CA LEU A 272 -10.82 -0.95 -15.78
C LEU A 272 -11.94 -0.87 -16.84
N PRO A 273 -12.99 -1.71 -16.78
CA PRO A 273 -14.00 -1.74 -17.82
C PRO A 273 -14.73 -0.39 -17.94
N ALA A 274 -14.80 0.16 -19.16
CA ALA A 274 -15.56 1.40 -19.43
C ALA A 274 -17.08 1.24 -19.22
N THR A 275 -17.56 0.00 -19.20
CA THR A 275 -18.95 -0.39 -18.96
C THR A 275 -19.00 -1.41 -17.83
N GLY A 276 -19.59 -1.00 -16.72
CA GLY A 276 -19.95 -1.80 -15.56
C GLY A 276 -21.12 -1.14 -14.85
N ASN A 277 -21.72 -1.80 -13.85
CA ASN A 277 -22.79 -1.19 -13.05
C ASN A 277 -22.29 0.18 -12.56
N ARG A 278 -22.94 1.27 -13.01
CA ARG A 278 -22.34 2.62 -13.03
C ARG A 278 -21.83 3.09 -11.66
N GLY A 279 -22.37 2.53 -10.57
CA GLY A 279 -21.90 2.78 -9.21
C GLY A 279 -20.51 2.20 -8.88
N SER A 280 -20.16 1.00 -9.37
CA SER A 280 -18.88 0.36 -9.01
C SER A 280 -17.71 0.86 -9.84
N HIS A 281 -17.93 1.20 -11.11
CA HIS A 281 -16.86 1.74 -11.98
C HIS A 281 -16.30 3.05 -11.42
N GLN A 282 -17.16 4.02 -11.10
CA GLN A 282 -16.72 5.31 -10.59
C GLN A 282 -15.96 5.17 -9.26
N GLN A 283 -16.48 4.34 -8.35
CA GLN A 283 -15.83 4.07 -7.06
C GLN A 283 -14.43 3.45 -7.24
N LEU A 284 -14.30 2.44 -8.11
CA LEU A 284 -13.00 1.82 -8.39
C LEU A 284 -12.03 2.80 -9.08
N GLN A 285 -12.52 3.61 -10.03
CA GLN A 285 -11.71 4.62 -10.69
C GLN A 285 -11.17 5.65 -9.69
N GLU A 286 -12.02 6.16 -8.80
CA GLU A 286 -11.63 7.09 -7.74
C GLU A 286 -10.58 6.47 -6.80
N GLN A 287 -10.75 5.19 -6.42
CA GLN A 287 -9.76 4.46 -5.63
C GLN A 287 -8.41 4.34 -6.35
N TYR A 288 -8.41 4.02 -7.64
CA TYR A 288 -7.18 3.84 -8.41
C TYR A 288 -6.46 5.17 -8.64
N LEU A 289 -7.20 6.24 -8.91
CA LEU A 289 -6.65 7.59 -9.02
C LEU A 289 -6.09 8.09 -7.68
N THR A 290 -6.74 7.76 -6.57
CA THR A 290 -6.24 8.07 -5.23
C THR A 290 -4.90 7.39 -4.97
N GLU A 291 -4.81 6.08 -5.24
CA GLU A 291 -3.56 5.33 -5.08
C GLU A 291 -2.45 5.89 -5.97
N ARG A 292 -2.75 6.18 -7.25
CA ARG A 292 -1.80 6.82 -8.18
C ARG A 292 -1.26 8.15 -7.62
N ASN A 293 -2.11 8.96 -7.02
CA ASN A 293 -1.71 10.22 -6.41
C ASN A 293 -0.84 9.99 -5.16
N SER A 294 -1.16 8.99 -4.33
CA SER A 294 -0.33 8.59 -3.18
C SER A 294 1.07 8.17 -3.61
N VAL A 295 1.18 7.32 -4.65
CA VAL A 295 2.48 6.92 -5.23
C VAL A 295 3.31 8.13 -5.65
N ARG A 296 2.69 9.10 -6.37
CA ARG A 296 3.39 10.32 -6.82
C ARG A 296 3.88 11.18 -5.66
N LEU A 297 3.03 11.37 -4.65
CA LEU A 297 3.35 12.20 -3.50
C LEU A 297 4.51 11.61 -2.69
N GLU A 298 4.49 10.30 -2.45
CA GLU A 298 5.55 9.60 -1.73
C GLU A 298 6.86 9.61 -2.52
N ALA A 299 6.82 9.37 -3.84
CA ALA A 299 8.00 9.47 -4.70
C ALA A 299 8.65 10.86 -4.67
N GLN A 300 7.85 11.92 -4.74
CA GLN A 300 8.33 13.30 -4.64
C GLN A 300 8.95 13.59 -3.26
N ARG A 301 8.30 13.11 -2.18
CA ARG A 301 8.81 13.27 -0.82
C ARG A 301 10.16 12.57 -0.64
N THR A 302 10.32 11.36 -1.14
CA THR A 302 11.57 10.60 -1.05
C THR A 302 12.70 11.29 -1.82
N ARG A 303 12.44 11.79 -3.03
CA ARG A 303 13.42 12.59 -3.80
C ARG A 303 13.83 13.85 -3.04
N TRP A 304 12.86 14.61 -2.53
CA TRP A 304 13.12 15.81 -1.75
C TRP A 304 13.96 15.52 -0.49
N MET A 305 13.64 14.45 0.25
CA MET A 305 14.40 14.05 1.44
C MET A 305 15.85 13.65 1.10
N ALA A 306 16.05 12.97 -0.04
CA ALA A 306 17.38 12.61 -0.52
C ALA A 306 18.21 13.86 -0.87
N GLU A 307 17.61 14.83 -1.56
CA GLU A 307 18.24 16.12 -1.89
C GLU A 307 18.60 16.91 -0.63
N GLN A 308 17.68 17.01 0.34
CA GLN A 308 17.95 17.67 1.62
C GLN A 308 19.07 16.99 2.41
N LYS A 309 19.10 15.66 2.43
CA LYS A 309 20.17 14.90 3.10
C LYS A 309 21.52 15.15 2.43
N ALA A 310 21.57 15.22 1.10
CA ALA A 310 22.78 15.55 0.36
C ALA A 310 23.26 16.97 0.67
N LEU A 311 22.36 17.95 0.67
CA LEU A 311 22.66 19.35 1.03
C LEU A 311 23.20 19.46 2.46
N ILE A 312 22.58 18.78 3.42
CA ILE A 312 23.05 18.78 4.82
C ILE A 312 24.43 18.14 4.94
N ALA A 313 24.71 17.07 4.18
CA ALA A 313 26.01 16.43 4.17
C ALA A 313 27.09 17.37 3.61
N ASP A 314 26.78 18.10 2.53
CA ASP A 314 27.66 19.08 1.90
C ASP A 314 27.97 20.26 2.84
N LEU A 315 26.94 20.86 3.44
CA LEU A 315 27.10 21.93 4.43
C LEU A 315 27.90 21.50 5.66
N LYS A 316 27.81 20.23 6.07
CA LYS A 316 28.63 19.68 7.16
C LYS A 316 30.09 19.53 6.74
N ALA A 317 30.37 19.12 5.51
CA ALA A 317 31.71 19.04 4.97
C ALA A 317 32.35 20.44 4.90
N ASP A 318 31.63 21.42 4.35
CA ASP A 318 32.07 22.82 4.26
C ASP A 318 32.35 23.44 5.64
N ASN A 319 31.45 23.24 6.61
CA ASN A 319 31.67 23.71 7.97
C ASN A 319 32.90 23.07 8.64
N THR A 320 33.19 21.81 8.32
CA THR A 320 34.38 21.13 8.84
C THR A 320 35.64 21.74 8.24
N ALA A 321 35.67 21.95 6.93
CA ALA A 321 36.78 22.61 6.25
C ALA A 321 36.99 24.06 6.73
N LEU A 322 35.91 24.80 6.98
CA LEU A 322 35.97 26.15 7.54
C LEU A 322 36.55 26.14 8.97
N ARG A 323 36.11 25.20 9.83
CA ARG A 323 36.64 25.05 11.19
C ARG A 323 38.13 24.75 11.19
N GLU A 324 38.60 23.86 10.31
CA GLU A 324 40.03 23.58 10.15
C GLU A 324 40.81 24.83 9.72
N THR A 325 40.25 25.60 8.78
CA THR A 325 40.86 26.86 8.30
C THR A 325 40.94 27.90 9.42
N VAL A 326 39.86 28.12 10.16
CA VAL A 326 39.80 29.09 11.26
C VAL A 326 40.72 28.68 12.42
N GLN A 327 40.79 27.39 12.77
CA GLN A 327 41.71 26.90 13.80
C GLN A 327 43.19 27.03 13.40
N SER A 328 43.50 27.12 12.11
CA SER A 328 44.86 27.39 11.62
C SER A 328 45.26 28.89 11.66
N ALA A 329 44.30 29.81 11.73
CA ALA A 329 44.52 31.26 11.74
C ALA A 329 45.22 31.84 12.99
N PRO A 330 44.95 31.41 14.25
CA PRO A 330 45.61 31.98 15.42
C PRO A 330 47.13 31.72 15.44
N VAL A 331 47.61 30.64 14.81
CA VAL A 331 49.05 30.38 14.67
C VAL A 331 49.75 31.48 13.89
N ARG A 332 49.15 31.97 12.80
CA ARG A 332 49.69 33.09 12.02
C ARG A 332 49.58 34.43 12.74
N MET A 333 48.53 34.65 13.53
CA MET A 333 48.41 35.88 14.33
C MET A 333 49.49 35.97 15.41
N VAL A 334 49.83 34.87 16.08
CA VAL A 334 50.92 34.83 17.07
C VAL A 334 52.28 35.09 16.41
N GLU A 335 52.53 34.55 15.21
CA GLU A 335 53.75 34.84 14.44
C GLU A 335 53.89 36.34 14.14
N VAL A 336 52.83 36.98 13.64
CA VAL A 336 52.86 38.41 13.30
C VAL A 336 53.09 39.27 14.53
N VAL A 337 52.40 38.99 15.65
CA VAL A 337 52.57 39.74 16.91
C VAL A 337 53.99 39.58 17.48
N ALA A 338 54.55 38.38 17.44
CA ALA A 338 55.91 38.13 17.93
C ALA A 338 56.97 38.88 17.10
N VAL A 339 56.85 38.87 15.76
CA VAL A 339 57.73 39.62 14.87
C VAL A 339 57.62 41.14 15.11
N PHE A 340 56.39 41.66 15.24
CA PHE A 340 56.17 43.08 15.55
C PHE A 340 56.75 43.48 16.91
N THR A 341 56.54 42.66 17.94
CA THR A 341 57.07 42.92 19.29
C THR A 341 58.59 42.95 19.29
N ALA A 342 59.24 42.02 18.58
CA ALA A 342 60.68 41.99 18.42
C ALA A 342 61.20 43.25 17.68
N ALA A 343 60.50 43.68 16.63
CA ALA A 343 60.85 44.89 15.88
C ALA A 343 60.74 46.17 16.74
N ILE A 344 59.69 46.30 17.55
CA ILE A 344 59.52 47.43 18.49
C ILE A 344 60.61 47.41 19.55
N ALA A 345 60.88 46.25 20.18
CA ALA A 345 61.94 46.11 21.18
C ALA A 345 63.31 46.49 20.61
N PHE A 346 63.59 46.15 19.35
CA PHE A 346 64.80 46.59 18.66
C PHE A 346 64.85 48.10 18.46
N ALA A 347 63.77 48.70 17.95
CA ALA A 347 63.69 50.13 17.69
C ALA A 347 63.89 50.93 18.98
N VAL A 348 63.23 50.54 20.07
CA VAL A 348 63.36 51.19 21.38
C VAL A 348 64.77 51.00 21.96
N GLY A 349 65.29 49.76 21.95
CA GLY A 349 66.62 49.46 22.48
C GLY A 349 67.75 50.17 21.73
N SER A 350 67.67 50.22 20.39
CA SER A 350 68.64 50.93 19.56
C SER A 350 68.58 52.45 19.75
N LEU A 351 67.38 53.02 19.89
CA LEU A 351 67.20 54.47 20.11
C LEU A 351 67.75 54.91 21.47
N GLN A 352 67.51 54.14 22.53
CA GLN A 352 67.93 54.47 23.89
C GLN A 352 69.45 54.43 24.07
N VAL A 353 70.13 53.48 23.41
CA VAL A 353 71.60 53.42 23.33
C VAL A 353 72.16 54.63 22.59
N THR A 354 71.49 55.06 21.51
CA THR A 354 71.95 56.15 20.66
C THR A 354 71.79 57.52 21.34
N LEU A 355 70.71 57.72 22.11
CA LEU A 355 70.39 58.98 22.78
C LEU A 355 71.17 59.21 24.08
N ASN A 356 71.47 58.15 24.86
CA ASN A 356 72.03 58.32 26.22
C ASN A 356 73.52 57.92 26.36
N GLY A 357 74.19 57.44 25.31
CA GLY A 357 75.56 56.92 25.43
C GLY A 357 76.67 57.95 25.22
N THR A 358 77.56 58.13 26.20
CA THR A 358 78.89 58.79 26.05
C THR A 358 79.93 57.87 25.38
N LEU A 359 79.49 56.75 24.80
CA LEU A 359 80.36 55.70 24.27
C LEU A 359 81.15 56.16 23.03
N PRO A 360 82.43 55.76 22.90
CA PRO A 360 83.24 55.93 21.69
C PRO A 360 82.56 55.30 20.46
N LYS A 361 82.83 55.85 19.26
CA LYS A 361 82.19 55.41 18.00
C LYS A 361 82.36 53.91 17.71
N GLY A 362 83.50 53.32 18.07
CA GLY A 362 83.78 51.89 17.88
C GLY A 362 82.83 51.01 18.69
N ASP A 363 82.66 51.31 19.97
CA ASP A 363 81.82 50.52 20.88
C ASP A 363 80.34 50.60 20.50
N ARG A 364 79.88 51.72 19.92
CA ARG A 364 78.51 51.86 19.40
C ARG A 364 78.25 50.91 18.24
N VAL A 365 79.19 50.79 17.29
CA VAL A 365 79.04 49.89 16.15
C VAL A 365 79.00 48.44 16.62
N VAL A 366 79.88 48.07 17.57
CA VAL A 366 79.89 46.72 18.17
C VAL A 366 78.57 46.42 18.87
N LEU A 367 78.05 47.37 19.66
CA LEU A 367 76.80 47.18 20.40
C LEU A 367 75.58 47.07 19.48
N ILE A 368 75.49 47.90 18.43
CA ILE A 368 74.45 47.81 17.40
C ILE A 368 74.54 46.47 16.67
N ALA A 369 75.74 46.03 16.30
CA ALA A 369 75.94 44.74 15.66
C ALA A 369 75.55 43.57 16.57
N THR A 370 75.84 43.65 17.87
CA THR A 370 75.49 42.60 18.84
C THR A 370 73.98 42.54 19.09
N LEU A 371 73.32 43.69 19.21
CA LEU A 371 71.86 43.77 19.30
C LEU A 371 71.17 43.27 18.03
N GLY A 372 71.63 43.73 16.86
CA GLY A 372 71.11 43.28 15.56
C GLY A 372 71.28 41.77 15.37
N ALA A 373 72.45 41.23 15.71
CA ALA A 373 72.70 39.78 15.67
C ALA A 373 71.82 39.00 16.67
N GLY A 374 71.65 39.52 17.89
CA GLY A 374 70.78 38.92 18.89
C GLY A 374 69.32 38.85 18.45
N LEU A 375 68.82 39.89 17.78
CA LEU A 375 67.47 39.92 17.23
C LEU A 375 67.30 39.03 16.01
N LEU A 376 68.30 38.98 15.14
CA LEU A 376 68.28 38.07 13.99
C LEU A 376 68.27 36.62 14.48
N LEU A 377 69.07 36.29 15.50
CA LEU A 377 69.04 34.98 16.16
C LEU A 377 67.68 34.69 16.80
N PHE A 378 67.09 35.66 17.51
CA PHE A 378 65.78 35.52 18.13
C PHE A 378 64.67 35.30 17.08
N ALA A 379 64.68 36.06 15.99
CA ALA A 379 63.75 35.89 14.88
C ALA A 379 63.91 34.51 14.22
N LEU A 380 65.14 34.06 13.98
CA LEU A 380 65.41 32.73 13.43
C LEU A 380 65.00 31.61 14.39
N LEU A 381 65.16 31.80 15.71
CA LEU A 381 64.68 30.84 16.72
C LEU A 381 63.15 30.75 16.74
N ILE A 382 62.44 31.87 16.64
CA ILE A 382 60.98 31.86 16.53
C ILE A 382 60.55 31.18 15.23
N ILE A 383 61.11 31.57 14.09
CA ILE A 383 60.77 30.97 12.79
C ILE A 383 61.08 29.47 12.80
N GLY A 384 62.25 29.08 13.31
CA GLY A 384 62.69 27.69 13.37
C GLY A 384 61.88 26.83 14.33
N SER A 385 61.56 27.35 15.53
CA SER A 385 60.72 26.64 16.51
C SER A 385 59.28 26.49 16.01
N THR A 386 58.71 27.52 15.38
CA THR A 386 57.37 27.43 14.78
C THR A 386 57.35 26.48 13.58
N TRP A 387 58.36 26.50 12.72
CA TRP A 387 58.48 25.53 11.63
C TRP A 387 58.62 24.09 12.15
N PHE A 388 59.39 23.88 13.21
CA PHE A 388 59.54 22.57 13.83
C PHE A 388 58.23 22.06 14.43
N ILE A 389 57.52 22.91 15.19
CA ILE A 389 56.23 22.57 15.81
C ILE A 389 55.17 22.27 14.74
N THR A 390 55.07 23.11 13.70
CA THR A 390 54.10 22.90 12.61
C THR A 390 54.42 21.65 11.78
N ARG A 391 55.70 21.30 11.58
CA ARG A 391 56.12 20.10 10.84
C ARG A 391 55.88 18.81 11.62
N VAL A 392 56.08 18.82 12.94
CA VAL A 392 55.79 17.67 13.82
C VAL A 392 54.29 17.37 13.87
N ARG A 393 53.44 18.40 13.79
CA ARG A 393 51.98 18.25 13.80
C ARG A 393 51.37 17.78 12.47
N ARG A 394 52.11 17.87 11.35
CA ARG A 394 51.72 17.33 10.03
C ARG A 394 52.09 15.85 9.81
N ARG A 395 52.89 15.26 10.71
CA ARG A 395 53.37 13.86 10.62
C ARG A 395 52.66 12.90 11.59
N LYS A 396 51.82 13.42 12.47
CA LYS A 396 50.79 12.68 13.20
C LYS A 396 49.46 13.00 12.54
#